data_AF-A0A6B3H498-F1
#
_entry.id   AF-A0A6B3H498-F1
#
_cell.length_a   1.000
_cell.length_b   1.000
_cell.length_c   1.000
_cell.angle_alpha   90.00
_cell.angle_beta   90.00
_cell.angle_gamma   90.00
#
_symmetry.space_group_name_H-M   'P 1'
#
loop_
_entity.id
_entity.type
_entity.pdbx_description
1 polymer ?
#
loop_
_entity_poly.entity_id
_entity_poly.type
_entity_poly.pdbx_seq_one_letter_code
_entity_poly.pdbx_strand_id
1 'polypeptide(L)'
;EMVISLAAKGLITGEVQAHLSEVYGADVSRQTISTITDKVLDGMAEWQNRPLDAVYPVVFIDAIHVKIRDGAVANRPIYVALAVTAEGRRDILGLWAGDGGEGAKHWMHILTEIKNRGVDDVLMLVCDGLKGLPDAVETVWPKTVVQTCVVHLLRNCFRYAAR
;
A
#
# COMPACT_ATOMS: atom_id res chain seq x y z
N GLU A 1 -20.66 1.80 -10.48
CA GLU A 1 -20.89 1.63 -9.02
C GLU A 1 -21.01 0.18 -8.55
N MET A 2 -22.11 -0.56 -8.78
CA MET A 2 -22.31 -1.88 -8.12
C MET A 2 -21.19 -2.91 -8.40
N VAL A 3 -20.80 -3.09 -9.66
CA VAL A 3 -19.70 -3.99 -10.06
C VAL A 3 -18.39 -3.64 -9.34
N ILE A 4 -18.06 -2.36 -9.28
CA ILE A 4 -16.85 -1.85 -8.61
C ILE A 4 -16.94 -2.12 -7.11
N SER A 5 -18.11 -1.91 -6.49
CA SER A 5 -18.33 -2.19 -5.07
C SER A 5 -18.16 -3.67 -4.73
N LEU A 6 -18.66 -4.57 -5.57
CA LEU A 6 -18.50 -6.02 -5.38
C LEU A 6 -17.03 -6.45 -5.53
N ALA A 7 -16.34 -5.94 -6.55
CA ALA A 7 -14.91 -6.18 -6.73
C ALA A 7 -14.09 -5.65 -5.54
N ALA A 8 -14.40 -4.45 -5.03
CA ALA A 8 -13.74 -3.86 -3.85
C ALA A 8 -13.98 -4.65 -2.56
N LYS A 9 -15.06 -5.43 -2.48
CA LYS A 9 -15.34 -6.39 -1.39
C LYS A 9 -14.59 -7.71 -1.52
N GLY A 10 -13.82 -7.89 -2.59
CA GLY A 10 -12.95 -9.05 -2.82
C GLY A 10 -13.54 -10.14 -3.70
N LEU A 11 -14.69 -9.92 -4.35
CA LEU A 11 -15.25 -10.91 -5.26
C LEU A 11 -14.45 -10.99 -6.56
N ILE A 12 -14.17 -12.21 -7.02
CA ILE A 12 -13.56 -12.43 -8.35
C ILE A 12 -14.59 -12.20 -9.45
N THR A 13 -14.14 -11.91 -10.69
CA THR A 13 -15.03 -11.57 -11.82
C THR A 13 -16.12 -12.62 -12.09
N GLY A 14 -15.84 -13.90 -11.84
CA GLY A 14 -16.84 -14.98 -11.93
C GLY A 14 -17.91 -14.92 -10.85
N GLU A 15 -17.57 -14.55 -9.61
CA GLU A 15 -18.53 -14.37 -8.51
C GLU A 15 -19.40 -13.14 -8.72
N VAL A 16 -18.82 -12.05 -9.25
CA VAL A 16 -19.58 -10.86 -9.63
C VAL A 16 -20.58 -11.19 -10.74
N GLN A 17 -20.15 -11.95 -11.76
CA GLN A 17 -21.04 -12.42 -12.82
C GLN A 17 -22.20 -13.26 -12.26
N ALA A 18 -21.90 -14.23 -11.39
CA ALA A 18 -22.91 -15.07 -10.76
C ALA A 18 -23.91 -14.23 -9.94
N HIS A 19 -23.40 -13.29 -9.13
CA HIS A 19 -24.24 -12.40 -8.33
C HIS A 19 -25.19 -11.53 -9.17
N LEU A 20 -24.69 -10.98 -10.29
CA LEU A 20 -25.52 -10.18 -11.19
C LEU A 20 -26.63 -11.00 -11.86
N SER A 21 -26.32 -12.24 -12.22
CA SER A 21 -27.32 -13.17 -12.79
C SER A 21 -28.36 -13.58 -11.76
N GLU A 22 -27.94 -13.99 -10.56
CA GLU A 22 -28.84 -14.53 -9.53
C GLU A 22 -29.75 -13.47 -8.89
N VAL A 23 -29.21 -12.28 -8.58
CA VAL A 23 -29.96 -11.25 -7.84
C VAL A 23 -30.70 -10.31 -8.78
N TYR A 24 -30.13 -10.02 -9.95
CA TYR A 24 -30.64 -8.99 -10.85
C TYR A 24 -31.10 -9.53 -12.22
N GLY A 25 -30.94 -10.83 -12.49
CA GLY A 25 -31.30 -11.43 -13.78
C GLY A 25 -30.45 -10.91 -14.95
N ALA A 26 -29.30 -10.29 -14.66
CA ALA A 26 -28.46 -9.64 -15.66
C ALA A 26 -27.31 -10.55 -16.09
N ASP A 27 -27.25 -10.91 -17.37
CA ASP A 27 -26.12 -11.65 -17.94
C ASP A 27 -25.01 -10.68 -18.37
N VAL A 28 -23.92 -10.67 -17.61
CA VAL A 28 -22.76 -9.80 -17.83
C VAL A 28 -21.51 -10.64 -17.92
N SER A 29 -20.76 -10.50 -19.01
CA SER A 29 -19.52 -11.26 -19.20
C SER A 29 -18.42 -10.83 -18.22
N ARG A 30 -17.50 -11.74 -17.89
CA ARG A 30 -16.30 -11.43 -17.08
C ARG A 30 -15.44 -10.33 -17.71
N GLN A 31 -15.38 -10.27 -19.05
CA GLN A 31 -14.66 -9.23 -19.77
C GLN A 31 -15.29 -7.86 -19.52
N THR A 32 -16.62 -7.76 -19.60
CA THR A 32 -17.35 -6.54 -19.30
C THR A 32 -17.14 -6.09 -17.86
N ILE A 33 -17.13 -7.03 -16.91
CA ILE A 33 -16.82 -6.74 -15.49
C ILE A 33 -15.41 -6.15 -15.37
N SER A 34 -14.41 -6.76 -16.02
CA SER A 34 -13.04 -6.23 -16.03
C SER A 34 -12.97 -4.81 -16.60
N THR A 35 -13.62 -4.56 -17.74
CA THR A 35 -13.66 -3.22 -18.36
C THR A 35 -14.37 -2.20 -17.47
N ILE A 36 -15.38 -2.61 -16.69
CA ILE A 36 -16.02 -1.73 -15.72
C ILE A 36 -15.06 -1.42 -14.55
N THR A 37 -14.32 -2.40 -14.06
CA THR A 37 -13.31 -2.17 -13.01
C THR A 37 -12.17 -1.30 -13.50
N ASP A 38 -11.77 -1.39 -14.77
CA ASP A 38 -10.69 -0.56 -15.34
C ASP A 38 -11.01 0.95 -15.30
N LYS A 39 -12.28 1.32 -15.17
CA LYS A 39 -12.70 2.73 -15.03
C LYS A 39 -12.15 3.42 -13.78
N VAL A 40 -11.69 2.67 -12.78
CA VAL A 40 -11.09 3.25 -11.56
C VAL A 40 -9.60 3.49 -11.69
N LEU A 41 -8.96 3.04 -12.78
CA LEU A 41 -7.50 3.15 -12.95
C LEU A 41 -7.04 4.61 -13.00
N ASP A 42 -7.78 5.47 -13.69
CA ASP A 42 -7.47 6.91 -13.75
C ASP A 42 -7.57 7.54 -12.36
N GLY A 43 -8.65 7.24 -11.62
CA GLY A 43 -8.82 7.70 -10.24
C GLY A 43 -7.76 7.14 -9.27
N MET A 44 -7.28 5.92 -9.51
CA MET A 44 -6.16 5.35 -8.76
C MET A 44 -4.87 6.12 -9.05
N ALA A 45 -4.59 6.46 -10.31
CA ALA A 45 -3.41 7.24 -10.68
C ALA A 45 -3.48 8.67 -10.10
N GLU A 46 -4.65 9.31 -10.13
CA GLU A 46 -4.88 10.61 -9.49
C GLU A 46 -4.67 10.51 -7.97
N TRP A 47 -5.22 9.48 -7.32
CA TRP A 47 -5.06 9.26 -5.89
C TRP A 47 -3.59 8.99 -5.51
N GLN A 48 -2.86 8.22 -6.32
CA GLN A 48 -1.44 7.96 -6.10
C GLN A 48 -0.59 9.22 -6.23
N ASN A 49 -0.98 10.18 -7.06
CA ASN A 49 -0.23 11.43 -7.29
C ASN A 49 -0.81 12.65 -6.54
N ARG A 50 -1.84 12.45 -5.71
CA ARG A 50 -2.49 13.54 -4.99
C ARG A 50 -1.50 14.29 -4.08
N PRO A 51 -1.69 15.61 -3.88
CA PRO A 51 -0.92 16.35 -2.90
C PRO A 51 -1.14 15.77 -1.49
N LEU A 52 -0.09 15.80 -0.69
CA LEU A 52 -0.08 15.33 0.69
C LEU A 52 0.09 16.51 1.65
N ASP A 53 -0.21 16.30 2.92
CA ASP A 53 -0.01 17.32 3.95
C ASP A 53 1.48 17.60 4.16
N ALA A 54 1.81 18.83 4.55
CA ALA A 54 3.21 19.23 4.74
C ALA A 54 3.91 18.49 5.88
N VAL A 55 3.17 18.06 6.91
CA VAL A 55 3.74 17.45 8.11
C VAL A 55 2.94 16.25 8.56
N TYR A 56 3.61 15.12 8.77
CA TYR A 56 3.03 13.93 9.37
C TYR A 56 3.74 13.57 10.70
N PRO A 57 3.04 13.55 11.84
CA PRO A 57 3.58 13.09 13.12
C PRO A 57 4.20 11.69 13.08
N VAL A 58 3.52 10.73 12.46
CA VAL A 58 4.00 9.34 12.40
C VAL A 58 3.67 8.75 11.03
N VAL A 59 4.67 8.12 10.40
CA VAL A 59 4.51 7.32 9.19
C VAL A 59 4.94 5.87 9.47
N PHE A 60 4.11 4.91 9.11
CA PHE A 60 4.37 3.49 9.17
C PHE A 60 4.70 2.97 7.78
N ILE A 61 5.80 2.23 7.66
CA ILE A 61 6.16 1.48 6.45
C ILE A 61 6.03 -0.01 6.76
N ASP A 62 5.24 -0.70 5.95
CA ASP A 62 5.05 -2.16 6.03
C ASP A 62 5.01 -2.78 4.62
N ALA A 63 5.14 -4.10 4.55
CA ALA A 63 5.09 -4.86 3.30
C ALA A 63 4.10 -6.02 3.41
N ILE A 64 3.15 -6.09 2.47
CA ILE A 64 2.20 -7.20 2.37
C ILE A 64 2.60 -8.07 1.17
N HIS A 65 2.82 -9.36 1.40
CA HIS A 65 3.16 -10.28 0.32
C HIS A 65 1.89 -10.80 -0.35
N VAL A 66 1.75 -10.50 -1.64
CA VAL A 66 0.59 -10.90 -2.46
C VAL A 66 1.06 -11.77 -3.61
N LYS A 67 0.28 -12.81 -3.94
CA LYS A 67 0.54 -13.64 -5.13
C LYS A 67 0.11 -12.88 -6.38
N ILE A 68 1.08 -12.50 -7.21
CA ILE A 68 0.84 -11.77 -8.46
C ILE A 68 1.28 -12.66 -9.63
N ARG A 69 0.48 -12.69 -10.69
CA ARG A 69 0.81 -13.38 -11.94
C ARG A 69 1.40 -12.38 -12.92
N ASP A 70 2.65 -12.58 -13.29
CA ASP A 70 3.37 -11.79 -14.30
C ASP A 70 4.32 -12.75 -15.02
N GLY A 71 3.81 -13.39 -16.07
CA GLY A 71 4.36 -14.62 -16.65
C GLY A 71 4.12 -15.84 -15.75
N ALA A 72 4.75 -15.86 -14.57
CA ALA A 72 4.56 -16.88 -13.54
C ALA A 72 3.89 -16.29 -12.28
N VAL A 73 3.26 -17.14 -11.47
CA VAL A 73 2.72 -16.72 -10.17
C VAL A 73 3.85 -16.69 -9.15
N ALA A 74 4.13 -15.53 -8.58
CA ALA A 74 5.13 -15.35 -7.53
C ALA A 74 4.58 -14.49 -6.39
N ASN A 75 5.11 -14.69 -5.18
CA ASN A 75 4.87 -13.75 -4.08
C ASN A 75 5.66 -12.47 -4.37
N ARG A 76 4.97 -11.34 -4.42
CA ARG A 76 5.56 -10.01 -4.55
C ARG A 76 5.19 -9.16 -3.33
N PRO A 77 6.13 -8.40 -2.74
CA PRO A 77 5.80 -7.47 -1.69
C PRO A 77 5.06 -6.26 -2.28
N ILE A 78 4.02 -5.82 -1.60
CA ILE A 78 3.38 -4.52 -1.79
C ILE A 78 3.74 -3.68 -0.57
N TYR A 79 4.56 -2.66 -0.77
CA TYR A 79 4.94 -1.72 0.27
C TYR A 79 3.82 -0.70 0.47
N VAL A 80 3.53 -0.41 1.73
CA VAL A 80 2.47 0.52 2.15
C VAL A 80 3.10 1.58 3.04
N ALA A 81 2.85 2.85 2.72
CA ALA A 81 3.11 3.96 3.63
C ALA A 81 1.77 4.44 4.22
N LEU A 82 1.58 4.20 5.51
CA LEU A 82 0.40 4.62 6.28
C LEU A 82 0.81 5.69 7.28
N ALA A 83 0.25 6.88 7.20
CA ALA A 83 0.52 7.97 8.11
C ALA A 83 -0.64 8.25 9.07
N VAL A 84 -0.31 8.99 10.13
CA VAL A 84 -1.28 9.65 11.00
C VAL A 84 -1.15 11.15 10.75
N THR A 85 -2.24 11.83 10.39
CA THR A 85 -2.27 13.29 10.17
C THR A 85 -2.14 14.05 11.50
N ALA A 86 -1.90 15.36 11.44
CA ALA A 86 -1.84 16.22 12.63
C ALA A 86 -3.16 16.22 13.43
N GLU A 87 -4.29 15.96 12.77
CA GLU A 87 -5.63 15.82 13.36
C GLU A 87 -5.90 14.40 13.90
N GLY A 88 -4.92 13.49 13.84
CA GLY A 88 -5.04 12.13 14.34
C GLY A 88 -5.81 11.17 13.42
N ARG A 89 -5.96 11.49 12.13
CA ARG A 89 -6.62 10.60 11.15
C ARG A 89 -5.60 9.70 10.48
N ARG A 90 -6.03 8.52 10.02
CA ARG A 90 -5.19 7.64 9.21
C ARG A 90 -5.22 8.10 7.76
N ASP A 91 -4.07 8.13 7.12
CA ASP A 91 -3.95 8.46 5.70
C ASP A 91 -2.97 7.49 5.02
N ILE A 92 -3.37 6.91 3.89
CA ILE A 92 -2.49 6.03 3.11
C ILE A 92 -1.76 6.91 2.09
N LEU A 93 -0.46 7.10 2.29
CA LEU A 93 0.33 7.96 1.42
C LEU A 93 0.54 7.32 0.05
N GLY A 94 0.72 6.00 -0.01
CA GLY A 94 0.82 5.26 -1.25
C GLY A 94 1.02 3.76 -1.08
N LEU A 95 1.01 3.07 -2.22
CA LEU A 95 1.20 1.64 -2.37
C LEU A 95 2.18 1.39 -3.53
N TRP A 96 3.23 0.60 -3.30
CA TRP A 96 4.25 0.32 -4.31
C TRP A 96 4.48 -1.18 -4.44
N ALA A 97 4.35 -1.71 -5.65
CA ALA A 97 4.72 -3.09 -5.93
C ALA A 97 6.25 -3.21 -5.97
N GLY A 98 6.80 -4.06 -5.10
CA GLY A 98 8.20 -4.42 -5.13
C GLY A 98 8.47 -5.61 -6.04
N ASP A 99 9.68 -5.65 -6.58
CA ASP A 99 10.25 -6.76 -7.36
C ASP A 99 11.02 -7.76 -6.47
N GLY A 100 10.99 -7.58 -5.15
CA GLY A 100 11.73 -8.38 -4.17
C GLY A 100 13.09 -7.80 -3.77
N GLY A 101 13.49 -6.65 -4.34
CA GLY A 101 14.70 -5.92 -3.93
C GLY A 101 14.42 -4.81 -2.92
N GLU A 102 14.60 -5.08 -1.63
CA GLU A 102 14.58 -4.07 -0.54
C GLU A 102 15.89 -3.26 -0.48
N GLY A 103 16.30 -2.68 -1.61
CA GLY A 103 17.53 -1.89 -1.69
C GLY A 103 17.34 -0.44 -1.24
N ALA A 104 18.41 0.19 -0.73
CA ALA A 104 18.40 1.61 -0.37
C ALA A 104 17.88 2.55 -1.48
N LYS A 105 18.14 2.21 -2.75
CA LYS A 105 17.62 2.96 -3.92
C LYS A 105 16.10 2.94 -4.03
N HIS A 106 15.47 1.81 -3.68
CA HIS A 106 14.03 1.66 -3.73
C HIS A 106 13.35 2.55 -2.67
N TRP A 107 13.87 2.52 -1.44
CA TRP A 107 13.39 3.39 -0.37
C TRP A 107 13.61 4.86 -0.69
N MET A 108 14.78 5.22 -1.22
CA MET A 108 15.05 6.59 -1.66
C MET A 108 14.00 7.08 -2.66
N HIS A 109 13.64 6.24 -3.64
CA HIS A 109 12.62 6.58 -4.64
C HIS A 109 11.25 6.84 -4.00
N ILE A 110 10.76 5.91 -3.17
CA ILE A 110 9.46 6.04 -2.49
C ILE A 110 9.41 7.29 -1.60
N LEU A 111 10.43 7.48 -0.76
CA LEU A 111 10.44 8.62 0.17
C LEU A 111 10.56 9.96 -0.57
N THR A 112 11.33 10.01 -1.67
CA THR A 112 11.43 11.19 -2.53
C THR A 112 10.11 11.49 -3.22
N GLU A 113 9.37 10.47 -3.68
CA GLU A 113 8.04 10.66 -4.27
C GLU A 113 7.07 11.26 -3.25
N ILE A 114 7.02 10.73 -2.03
CA ILE A 114 6.19 11.26 -0.94
C ILE A 114 6.55 12.72 -0.65
N LYS A 115 7.84 13.04 -0.57
CA LYS A 115 8.32 14.42 -0.39
C LYS A 115 7.90 15.34 -1.54
N ASN A 116 8.04 14.91 -2.79
CA ASN A 116 7.66 15.68 -3.96
C ASN A 116 6.15 15.95 -4.06
N ARG A 117 5.34 15.14 -3.38
CA ARG A 117 3.89 15.34 -3.27
C ARG A 117 3.49 16.33 -2.17
N GLY A 118 4.45 16.89 -1.44
CA GLY A 118 4.24 18.00 -0.52
C GLY A 118 4.67 17.74 0.93
N VAL A 119 5.20 16.55 1.25
CA VAL A 119 5.60 16.23 2.63
C VAL A 119 6.95 16.84 2.96
N ASP A 120 6.93 17.93 3.74
CA ASP A 120 8.10 18.66 4.17
C ASP A 120 8.78 18.04 5.40
N ASP A 121 8.00 17.49 6.34
CA ASP A 121 8.53 16.90 7.58
C ASP A 121 7.76 15.66 8.04
N VAL A 122 8.51 14.70 8.58
CA VAL A 122 7.99 13.49 9.21
C VAL A 122 8.67 13.37 10.58
N LEU A 123 7.92 13.43 11.67
CA LEU A 123 8.55 13.45 13.00
C LEU A 123 9.07 12.06 13.38
N MET A 124 8.31 11.02 13.07
CA MET A 124 8.67 9.63 13.33
C MET A 124 8.32 8.72 12.16
N LEU A 125 9.24 7.85 11.77
CA LEU A 125 9.00 6.79 10.81
C LEU A 125 9.18 5.42 11.47
N VAL A 126 8.14 4.60 11.44
CA VAL A 126 8.08 3.29 12.08
C VAL A 126 8.15 2.18 11.03
N CYS A 127 9.09 1.25 11.16
CA CYS A 127 9.30 0.17 10.18
C CYS A 127 9.78 -1.14 10.83
N ASP A 128 9.74 -2.25 10.09
CA ASP A 128 10.25 -3.56 10.56
C ASP A 128 11.76 -3.74 10.33
N GLY A 129 12.58 -2.76 10.74
CA GLY A 129 14.05 -2.87 10.66
C GLY A 129 14.60 -3.07 9.25
N LEU A 130 13.93 -2.50 8.24
CA LEU A 130 14.26 -2.66 6.82
C LEU A 130 15.65 -2.09 6.50
N LYS A 131 16.48 -2.89 5.82
CA LYS A 131 17.85 -2.47 5.48
C LYS A 131 17.86 -1.29 4.51
N GLY A 132 18.72 -0.31 4.76
CA GLY A 132 18.90 0.87 3.91
C GLY A 132 17.74 1.88 3.96
N LEU A 133 16.63 1.58 4.64
CA LEU A 133 15.56 2.53 4.88
C LEU A 133 16.00 3.67 5.82
N PRO A 134 16.69 3.42 6.96
CA PRO A 134 17.17 4.50 7.82
C PRO A 134 18.04 5.53 7.08
N ASP A 135 18.99 5.07 6.26
CA ASP A 135 19.87 5.94 5.48
C ASP A 135 19.09 6.79 4.47
N ALA A 136 18.06 6.19 3.84
CA ALA A 136 17.18 6.90 2.92
C ALA A 136 16.33 7.96 3.65
N VAL A 137 15.84 7.64 4.85
CA VAL A 137 15.11 8.59 5.69
C VAL A 137 15.99 9.76 6.10
N GLU A 138 17.21 9.50 6.59
CA GLU A 138 18.16 10.56 6.98
C GLU A 138 18.48 11.51 5.82
N THR A 139 18.50 10.99 4.59
CA THR A 139 18.70 11.82 3.39
C THR A 139 17.47 12.67 3.05
N VAL A 140 16.26 12.11 3.14
CA VAL A 140 15.02 12.79 2.71
C VAL A 140 14.51 13.75 3.78
N TRP A 141 14.51 13.32 5.05
CA TRP A 141 14.07 14.06 6.23
C TRP A 141 15.07 13.85 7.39
N PRO A 142 16.15 14.65 7.47
CA PRO A 142 17.24 14.45 8.43
C PRO A 142 16.84 14.52 9.92
N LYS A 143 15.67 15.06 10.23
CA LYS A 143 15.15 15.22 11.61
C LYS A 143 14.22 14.08 12.04
N THR A 144 13.83 13.20 11.11
CA THR A 144 12.91 12.11 11.39
C THR A 144 13.53 11.09 12.32
N VAL A 145 12.82 10.73 13.38
CA VAL A 145 13.19 9.61 14.25
C VAL A 145 12.77 8.30 13.59
N VAL A 146 13.73 7.46 13.24
CA VAL A 146 13.43 6.10 12.75
C VAL A 146 13.30 5.15 13.93
N GLN A 147 12.15 4.49 14.03
CA GLN A 147 11.82 3.57 15.10
C GLN A 147 11.46 2.18 14.55
N THR A 148 11.96 1.14 15.21
CA THR A 148 11.53 -0.24 14.94
C THR A 148 10.11 -0.46 15.45
N CYS A 149 9.26 -1.06 14.62
CA CYS A 149 7.88 -1.35 14.97
C CYS A 149 7.78 -2.39 16.09
N VAL A 150 7.22 -1.99 17.23
CA VAL A 150 7.00 -2.89 18.37
C VAL A 150 6.02 -4.02 18.04
N VAL A 151 5.06 -3.79 17.14
CA VAL A 151 4.10 -4.81 16.71
C VAL A 151 4.80 -5.90 15.91
N HIS A 152 5.68 -5.52 14.97
CA HIS A 152 6.49 -6.50 14.23
C HIS A 152 7.46 -7.23 15.16
N LEU A 153 8.11 -6.52 16.09
CA LEU A 153 8.97 -7.13 17.11
C LEU A 153 8.21 -8.18 17.93
N LEU A 154 7.03 -7.84 18.47
CA LEU A 154 6.21 -8.77 19.24
C LEU A 154 5.77 -9.98 18.41
N ARG A 155 5.30 -9.77 17.18
CA ARG A 155 4.94 -10.87 16.26
C ARG A 155 6.12 -11.81 16.01
N ASN A 156 7.30 -11.23 15.77
CA ASN A 156 8.53 -11.99 15.56
C ASN A 156 8.90 -12.79 16.81
N CYS A 157 8.85 -12.20 18.01
CA CYS A 157 9.08 -12.89 19.27
C CYS A 157 8.10 -14.05 19.50
N PHE A 158 6.79 -13.81 19.33
CA PHE A 158 5.78 -14.84 19.54
C PHE A 158 5.89 -16.00 18.56
N ARG A 159 6.41 -15.78 17.34
CA ARG A 159 6.68 -16.87 16.39
C ARG A 159 7.65 -17.92 16.93
N TYR A 160 8.60 -17.51 17.77
CA TYR A 160 9.59 -18.42 18.38
C TYR A 160 9.13 -18.97 19.74
N ALA A 161 8.36 -18.18 20.50
CA ALA A 161 7.89 -18.55 21.84
C ALA A 161 6.60 -19.38 21.85
N ALA A 162 5.78 -19.32 20.79
CA ALA A 162 4.60 -20.16 20.64
C ALA A 162 5.02 -21.61 20.32
N ARG A 163 5.31 -22.37 21.38
CA ARG A 163 5.28 -23.83 21.42
C ARG A 163 4.31 -24.27 22.48
#